data_AF-A0A011T943-F1
#
_entry.id   AF-A0A011T943-F1
#
_cell.length_a   1.000
_cell.length_b   1.000
_cell.length_c   1.000
_cell.angle_alpha   90.00
_cell.angle_beta   90.00
_cell.angle_gamma   90.00
#
_symmetry.space_group_name_H-M   'P 1'
#
loop_
_entity.id
_entity.type
_entity.pdbx_description
1 polymer ?
#
loop_
_entity_poly.entity_id
_entity_poly.type
_entity_poly.pdbx_seq_one_letter_code
_entity_poly.pdbx_strand_id
1 'polypeptide(L)'
;MIIVSMIALTVRPGTRLRSGAAAAALTLLLVALAPPPPAQAHDPGQGTAYGTAQMTVTGDGTGQLTVTITGIRLTDDTDLTPTRLVARRAGEDLTAPLRAQPGTPPPGTFTGELALPSPGLWFVYAQFATGERTLEVWVPVGQQLTGPQSQRRNLYQPVTAATPPPGQILLGAVLLAVSAALTVAAAVTVARRRRVLPPSTA
;
A
#
# COMPACT_ATOMS: atom_id res chain seq x y z
N MET A 1 15.55 1.40 14.16
CA MET A 1 16.01 0.02 14.36
C MET A 1 17.17 -0.24 13.42
N ILE A 2 18.31 -0.59 14.01
CA ILE A 2 19.61 -0.74 13.35
C ILE A 2 19.73 -2.19 12.89
N ILE A 3 19.82 -2.44 11.59
CA ILE A 3 20.50 -3.65 11.07
C ILE A 3 21.47 -3.16 9.99
N VAL A 4 22.67 -2.83 10.45
CA VAL A 4 23.83 -2.55 9.63
C VAL A 4 24.70 -3.80 9.62
N SER A 5 25.04 -4.26 8.42
CA SER A 5 26.24 -5.03 8.06
C SER A 5 26.38 -6.48 8.53
N MET A 6 26.36 -7.39 7.54
CA MET A 6 27.42 -8.40 7.43
C MET A 6 27.67 -8.78 5.97
N ILE A 7 28.35 -7.91 5.22
CA ILE A 7 29.01 -8.31 3.98
C ILE A 7 30.37 -8.88 4.40
N ALA A 8 30.48 -10.20 4.43
CA ALA A 8 31.77 -10.88 4.60
C ALA A 8 32.59 -10.70 3.32
N LEU A 9 33.50 -9.71 3.35
CA LEU A 9 34.41 -9.40 2.25
C LEU A 9 35.67 -10.27 2.37
N THR A 10 35.69 -11.46 1.77
CA THR A 10 36.94 -12.21 1.59
C THR A 10 37.71 -11.67 0.40
N VAL A 11 38.51 -10.62 0.62
CA VAL A 11 39.45 -10.08 -0.39
C VAL A 11 40.74 -10.89 -0.34
N ARG A 12 41.02 -11.68 -1.38
CA ARG A 12 42.37 -12.19 -1.64
C ARG A 12 43.23 -11.06 -2.24
N PRO A 13 44.47 -10.86 -1.76
CA PRO A 13 45.33 -9.81 -2.27
C PRO A 13 45.99 -10.27 -3.57
N GLY A 14 45.53 -9.74 -4.71
CA GLY A 14 46.12 -10.03 -6.01
C GLY A 14 45.44 -9.29 -7.16
N THR A 15 46.10 -8.23 -7.62
CA THR A 15 46.04 -7.60 -8.96
C THR A 15 44.73 -6.93 -9.48
N ARG A 16 44.85 -5.61 -9.73
CA ARG A 16 44.14 -4.76 -10.72
C ARG A 16 42.60 -4.65 -10.73
N LEU A 17 41.88 -5.12 -9.71
CA LEU A 17 40.42 -4.95 -9.56
C LEU A 17 39.98 -3.80 -8.61
N ARG A 18 40.89 -2.90 -8.24
CA ARG A 18 40.65 -1.90 -7.17
C ARG A 18 39.72 -0.75 -7.56
N SER A 19 39.66 -0.36 -8.83
CA SER A 19 38.81 0.77 -9.27
C SER A 19 37.34 0.37 -9.36
N GLY A 20 37.05 -0.85 -9.84
CA GLY A 20 35.68 -1.33 -10.03
C GLY A 20 34.96 -1.65 -8.73
N ALA A 21 35.65 -2.26 -7.76
CA ALA A 21 35.07 -2.57 -6.45
C ALA A 21 34.81 -1.30 -5.63
N ALA A 22 35.72 -0.32 -5.70
CA ALA A 22 35.53 0.98 -5.04
C ALA A 22 34.38 1.77 -5.68
N ALA A 23 34.28 1.76 -7.02
CA ALA A 23 33.17 2.38 -7.73
C ALA A 23 31.82 1.71 -7.38
N ALA A 24 31.76 0.38 -7.36
CA ALA A 24 30.54 -0.36 -6.99
C ALA A 24 30.11 -0.09 -5.54
N ALA A 25 31.06 -0.05 -4.61
CA ALA A 25 30.80 0.29 -3.21
C ALA A 25 30.28 1.74 -3.06
N LEU A 26 30.85 2.68 -3.81
CA LEU A 26 30.41 4.07 -3.83
C LEU A 26 29.00 4.20 -4.44
N THR A 27 28.70 3.48 -5.52
CA THR A 27 27.35 3.48 -6.12
C THR A 27 26.30 2.88 -5.17
N LEU A 28 26.60 1.76 -4.50
CA LEU A 28 25.70 1.16 -3.51
C LEU A 28 25.49 2.09 -2.30
N LEU A 29 26.55 2.76 -1.84
CA LEU A 29 26.48 3.75 -0.76
C LEU A 29 25.60 4.93 -1.17
N LEU A 30 25.78 5.48 -2.39
CA LEU A 30 24.96 6.57 -2.93
C LEU A 30 23.48 6.17 -3.10
N VAL A 31 23.19 4.92 -3.50
CA VAL A 31 21.83 4.39 -3.56
C VAL A 31 21.23 4.22 -2.17
N ALA A 32 22.00 3.77 -1.18
CA ALA A 32 21.54 3.63 0.21
C ALA A 32 21.32 4.97 0.93
N LEU A 33 22.03 6.03 0.51
CA LEU A 33 21.88 7.40 0.99
C LEU A 33 20.70 8.13 0.33
N ALA A 34 20.19 7.62 -0.80
CA ALA A 34 19.02 8.21 -1.42
C ALA A 34 17.81 7.97 -0.51
N PRO A 35 17.06 9.02 -0.12
CA PRO A 35 15.82 8.83 0.62
C PRO A 35 14.88 7.97 -0.23
N PRO A 36 14.30 6.89 0.31
CA PRO A 36 13.34 6.09 -0.44
C PRO A 36 12.19 7.00 -0.86
N PRO A 37 11.68 6.87 -2.10
CA PRO A 37 10.43 7.54 -2.45
C PRO A 37 9.36 7.12 -1.44
N PRO A 38 8.42 8.01 -1.08
CA PRO A 38 7.35 7.67 -0.16
C PRO A 38 6.67 6.39 -0.66
N ALA A 39 6.64 5.36 0.18
CA ALA A 39 5.97 4.12 -0.15
C ALA A 39 4.49 4.44 -0.39
N GLN A 40 4.06 4.38 -1.66
CA GLN A 40 2.65 4.47 -1.98
C GLN A 40 2.04 3.12 -1.66
N ALA A 41 1.52 2.99 -0.43
CA ALA A 41 0.67 1.85 -0.10
C ALA A 41 -0.48 1.81 -1.11
N HIS A 42 -0.68 0.63 -1.71
CA HIS A 42 -1.86 0.33 -2.52
C HIS A 42 -3.01 -0.09 -1.61
N ASP A 43 -4.24 0.26 -1.98
CA ASP A 43 -5.42 -0.30 -1.34
C ASP A 43 -5.70 -1.68 -1.94
N PRO A 44 -5.88 -2.74 -1.13
CA PRO A 44 -6.20 -4.06 -1.66
C PRO A 44 -7.48 -4.10 -2.51
N GLY A 45 -8.42 -3.18 -2.27
CA GLY A 45 -9.66 -3.01 -3.04
C GLY A 45 -9.49 -2.17 -4.32
N GLN A 46 -8.27 -1.74 -4.63
CA GLN A 46 -8.00 -0.89 -5.80
C GLN A 46 -8.13 -1.68 -7.10
N GLY A 47 -9.07 -1.27 -7.95
CA GLY A 47 -9.20 -1.74 -9.33
C GLY A 47 -8.62 -0.75 -10.34
N THR A 48 -9.27 -0.66 -11.50
CA THR A 48 -8.83 0.18 -12.63
C THR A 48 -8.79 1.67 -12.26
N ALA A 49 -7.68 2.35 -12.58
CA ALA A 49 -7.54 3.79 -12.38
C ALA A 49 -8.16 4.59 -13.53
N TYR A 50 -8.89 5.65 -13.20
CA TYR A 50 -9.58 6.56 -14.13
C TYR A 50 -9.13 8.02 -14.00
N GLY A 51 -8.04 8.26 -13.27
CA GLY A 51 -7.51 9.60 -13.05
C GLY A 51 -6.74 9.74 -11.75
N THR A 52 -6.52 10.99 -11.36
CA THR A 52 -5.90 11.35 -10.08
C THR A 52 -6.66 12.45 -9.40
N ALA A 53 -6.63 12.48 -8.06
CA ALA A 53 -7.12 13.58 -7.25
C ALA A 53 -6.11 13.94 -6.16
N GLN A 54 -6.10 15.20 -5.76
CA GLN A 54 -5.46 15.64 -4.54
C GLN A 54 -6.48 15.54 -3.40
N MET A 55 -6.18 14.77 -2.36
CA MET A 55 -6.99 14.67 -1.17
C MET A 55 -6.21 15.26 0.01
N THR A 56 -6.79 16.30 0.62
CA THR A 56 -6.26 16.93 1.82
C THR A 56 -7.19 16.61 2.97
N VAL A 57 -6.63 16.03 4.03
CA VAL A 57 -7.33 15.76 5.28
C VAL A 57 -6.72 16.66 6.34
N THR A 58 -7.53 17.47 7.00
CA THR A 58 -7.12 18.33 8.11
C THR A 58 -7.75 17.80 9.37
N GLY A 59 -6.93 17.44 10.35
CA GLY A 59 -7.39 17.00 11.66
C GLY A 59 -7.19 18.07 12.74
N ASP A 60 -8.05 18.05 13.76
CA ASP A 60 -7.98 18.92 14.93
C ASP A 60 -7.27 18.28 16.15
N GLY A 61 -6.77 17.05 15.98
CA GLY A 61 -6.17 16.25 17.06
C GLY A 61 -7.16 15.52 17.96
N THR A 62 -8.47 15.74 17.82
CA THR A 62 -9.52 15.09 18.64
C THR A 62 -10.23 13.94 17.93
N GLY A 63 -9.98 13.79 16.63
CA GLY A 63 -10.64 12.82 15.75
C GLY A 63 -11.59 13.44 14.75
N GLN A 64 -11.81 14.76 14.81
CA GLN A 64 -12.58 15.46 13.79
C GLN A 64 -11.69 15.75 12.59
N LEU A 65 -12.16 15.34 11.41
CA LEU A 65 -11.46 15.50 10.16
C LEU A 65 -12.31 16.32 9.19
N THR A 66 -11.69 17.33 8.59
CA THR A 66 -12.19 17.99 7.39
C THR A 66 -11.44 17.43 6.18
N VAL A 67 -12.18 16.95 5.19
CA VAL A 67 -11.63 16.37 3.97
C VAL A 67 -11.96 17.27 2.79
N THR A 68 -10.95 17.60 2.00
CA THR A 68 -11.07 18.41 0.79
C THR A 68 -10.43 17.69 -0.39
N ILE A 69 -11.16 17.56 -1.50
CA ILE A 69 -10.71 16.94 -2.74
C ILE A 69 -10.63 18.00 -3.84
N THR A 70 -9.45 18.14 -4.43
CA THR A 70 -9.13 19.11 -5.48
C THR A 70 -8.20 18.51 -6.53
N GLY A 71 -7.83 19.29 -7.54
CA GLY A 71 -6.80 18.90 -8.52
C GLY A 71 -7.15 17.63 -9.30
N ILE A 72 -8.45 17.36 -9.46
CA ILE A 72 -8.94 16.16 -10.12
C ILE A 72 -8.61 16.23 -11.61
N ARG A 73 -8.04 15.14 -12.12
CA ARG A 73 -7.73 14.94 -13.53
C ARG A 73 -8.22 13.56 -13.91
N LEU A 74 -9.27 13.51 -14.73
CA LEU A 74 -9.84 12.28 -15.23
C LEU A 74 -9.21 11.92 -16.57
N THR A 75 -9.16 10.63 -16.87
CA THR A 75 -8.73 10.12 -18.18
C THR A 75 -9.82 10.22 -19.25
N ASP A 76 -11.07 10.42 -18.83
CA ASP A 76 -12.23 10.63 -19.68
C ASP A 76 -13.01 11.89 -19.25
N ASP A 77 -13.84 12.43 -20.15
CA ASP A 77 -14.62 13.66 -19.92
C ASP A 77 -15.90 13.39 -19.09
N THR A 78 -15.80 12.63 -18.01
CA THR A 78 -16.97 12.23 -17.23
C THR A 78 -17.18 13.12 -16.02
N ASP A 79 -18.43 13.49 -15.76
CA ASP A 79 -18.79 14.24 -14.56
C ASP A 79 -18.72 13.34 -13.30
N LEU A 80 -18.25 13.94 -12.21
CA LEU A 80 -18.23 13.33 -10.88
C LEU A 80 -19.37 13.89 -10.03
N THR A 81 -20.21 12.99 -9.55
CA THR A 81 -21.21 13.32 -8.53
C THR A 81 -20.71 12.86 -7.16
N PRO A 82 -20.52 13.75 -6.18
CA PRO A 82 -20.03 13.37 -4.87
C PRO A 82 -21.09 12.50 -4.17
N THR A 83 -20.65 11.41 -3.57
CA THR A 83 -21.56 10.47 -2.89
C THR A 83 -21.37 10.55 -1.38
N ARG A 84 -20.19 10.15 -0.89
CA ARG A 84 -19.90 10.10 0.55
C ARG A 84 -18.41 10.03 0.85
N LEU A 85 -18.07 10.36 2.08
CA LEU A 85 -16.84 9.95 2.73
C LEU A 85 -17.07 8.60 3.44
N VAL A 86 -16.05 7.76 3.46
CA VAL A 86 -16.04 6.50 4.21
C VAL A 86 -14.70 6.38 4.94
N ALA A 87 -14.66 6.22 6.26
CA ALA A 87 -13.48 5.73 6.95
C ALA A 87 -13.63 4.25 7.26
N ARG A 88 -12.61 3.46 6.90
CA ARG A 88 -12.57 2.03 7.12
C ARG A 88 -11.45 1.64 8.09
N ARG A 89 -11.77 0.75 9.04
CA ARG A 89 -10.78 0.11 9.92
C ARG A 89 -11.32 -1.20 10.47
N ALA A 90 -10.58 -2.29 10.26
CA ALA A 90 -10.87 -3.60 10.88
C ALA A 90 -12.33 -4.09 10.73
N GLY A 91 -12.96 -3.82 9.59
CA GLY A 91 -14.36 -4.18 9.31
C GLY A 91 -15.40 -3.15 9.78
N GLU A 92 -14.97 -2.07 10.42
CA GLU A 92 -15.80 -0.92 10.75
C GLU A 92 -15.76 0.11 9.62
N ASP A 93 -16.94 0.51 9.15
CA ASP A 93 -17.14 1.53 8.12
C ASP A 93 -17.95 2.69 8.70
N LEU A 94 -17.35 3.88 8.72
CA LEU A 94 -17.98 5.13 9.14
C LEU A 94 -18.24 6.00 7.93
N THR A 95 -19.47 6.47 7.76
CA THR A 95 -19.85 7.26 6.58
C THR A 95 -20.22 8.69 6.94
N ALA A 96 -19.87 9.64 6.07
CA ALA A 96 -20.36 11.01 6.17
C ALA A 96 -20.65 11.61 4.78
N PRO A 97 -21.46 12.68 4.69
CA PRO A 97 -21.73 13.34 3.42
C PRO A 97 -20.46 13.91 2.77
N LEU A 98 -20.37 13.76 1.45
CA LEU A 98 -19.44 14.50 0.61
C LEU A 98 -20.24 15.47 -0.27
N ARG A 99 -19.83 16.73 -0.33
CA ARG A 99 -20.56 17.79 -1.04
C ARG A 99 -19.66 18.48 -2.05
N ALA A 100 -20.24 18.90 -3.17
CA ALA A 100 -19.59 19.79 -4.10
C ALA A 100 -19.57 21.21 -3.53
N GLN A 101 -18.44 21.90 -3.65
CA GLN A 101 -18.32 23.29 -3.26
C GLN A 101 -18.89 24.18 -4.39
N PRO A 102 -19.87 25.05 -4.09
CA PRO A 102 -20.46 25.93 -5.10
C PRO A 102 -19.42 26.86 -5.74
N GLY A 103 -19.57 27.13 -7.03
CA GLY A 103 -18.76 28.12 -7.76
C GLY A 103 -17.37 27.64 -8.20
N THR A 104 -17.05 26.35 -8.05
CA THR A 104 -15.77 25.80 -8.53
C THR A 104 -15.90 25.27 -9.97
N PRO A 105 -14.93 25.54 -10.87
CA PRO A 105 -14.96 25.04 -12.23
C PRO A 105 -14.88 23.50 -12.27
N PRO A 106 -15.48 22.83 -13.27
CA PRO A 106 -15.39 21.37 -13.44
C PRO A 106 -13.93 20.88 -13.47
N PRO A 107 -13.63 19.73 -12.87
CA PRO A 107 -14.52 18.76 -12.21
C PRO A 107 -14.98 19.15 -10.79
N GLY A 108 -14.61 20.33 -10.30
CA GLY A 108 -15.06 20.88 -9.02
C GLY A 108 -14.11 20.64 -7.84
N THR A 109 -14.46 21.25 -6.70
CA THR A 109 -13.88 20.96 -5.39
C THR A 109 -14.93 20.29 -4.52
N PHE A 110 -14.53 19.28 -3.75
CA PHE A 110 -15.45 18.54 -2.88
C PHE A 110 -14.99 18.58 -1.45
N THR A 111 -15.94 18.69 -0.52
CA THR A 111 -15.66 18.78 0.91
C THR A 111 -16.59 17.89 1.72
N GLY A 112 -16.09 17.40 2.86
CA GLY A 112 -16.88 16.66 3.82
C GLY A 112 -16.18 16.63 5.17
N GLU A 113 -16.92 16.23 6.20
CA GLU A 113 -16.43 16.15 7.57
C GLU A 113 -16.73 14.77 8.13
N LEU A 114 -15.79 14.21 8.90
CA LEU A 114 -15.91 12.87 9.46
C LEU A 114 -15.29 12.83 10.87
N ALA A 115 -15.94 12.11 11.77
CA ALA A 115 -15.47 11.87 13.13
C ALA A 115 -14.87 10.46 13.23
N LEU A 116 -13.65 10.35 13.75
CA LEU A 116 -12.98 9.08 14.03
C LEU A 116 -13.06 8.77 15.54
N PRO A 117 -13.83 7.75 15.96
CA PRO A 117 -14.18 7.53 17.35
C PRO A 117 -13.06 6.89 18.17
N SER A 118 -12.09 6.24 17.52
CA SER A 118 -11.04 5.51 18.22
C SER A 118 -9.63 5.74 17.67
N PRO A 119 -8.60 5.81 18.55
CA PRO A 119 -7.19 5.87 18.18
C PRO A 119 -6.76 4.81 17.18
N GLY A 120 -5.90 5.19 16.24
CA GLY A 120 -5.27 4.28 15.29
C GLY A 120 -5.23 4.82 13.87
N LEU A 121 -4.75 3.97 12.95
CA LEU A 121 -4.73 4.25 11.52
C LEU A 121 -6.08 3.88 10.91
N TRP A 122 -6.71 4.85 10.27
CA TRP A 122 -7.93 4.72 9.49
C TRP A 122 -7.63 4.97 8.02
N PHE A 123 -8.41 4.36 7.13
CA PHE A 123 -8.34 4.62 5.70
C PHE A 123 -9.56 5.43 5.31
N VAL A 124 -9.37 6.70 4.96
CA VAL A 124 -10.46 7.61 4.60
C VAL A 124 -10.57 7.63 3.09
N TYR A 125 -11.76 7.32 2.58
CA TYR A 125 -12.13 7.25 1.17
C TYR A 125 -13.10 8.39 0.86
N ALA A 126 -12.93 9.01 -0.30
CA ALA A 126 -13.93 9.85 -0.93
C ALA A 126 -14.50 9.10 -2.15
N GLN A 127 -15.83 8.97 -2.20
CA GLN A 127 -16.53 8.24 -3.24
C GLN A 127 -17.32 9.17 -4.15
N PHE A 128 -17.26 8.88 -5.44
CA PHE A 128 -17.94 9.61 -6.51
C PHE A 128 -18.71 8.64 -7.41
N ALA A 129 -19.93 9.01 -7.77
CA ALA A 129 -20.68 8.35 -8.83
C ALA A 129 -20.37 9.01 -10.18
N THR A 130 -20.25 8.20 -11.23
CA THR A 130 -19.96 8.64 -12.60
C THR A 130 -20.60 7.63 -13.56
N GLY A 131 -21.73 7.99 -14.16
CA GLY A 131 -22.55 7.04 -14.91
C GLY A 131 -22.94 5.83 -14.05
N GLU A 132 -22.61 4.62 -14.50
CA GLU A 132 -22.87 3.36 -13.79
C GLU A 132 -21.74 2.89 -12.86
N ARG A 133 -20.62 3.64 -12.79
CA ARG A 133 -19.45 3.28 -11.97
C ARG A 133 -19.35 4.16 -10.72
N THR A 134 -18.73 3.59 -9.70
CA THR A 134 -18.28 4.33 -8.51
C THR A 134 -16.76 4.45 -8.57
N LEU A 135 -16.24 5.64 -8.35
CA LEU A 135 -14.80 5.89 -8.21
C LEU A 135 -14.48 6.24 -6.76
N GLU A 136 -13.34 5.76 -6.29
CA GLU A 136 -12.82 6.01 -4.95
C GLU A 136 -11.41 6.58 -5.02
N VAL A 137 -11.08 7.42 -4.05
CA VAL A 137 -9.72 7.85 -3.73
C VAL A 137 -9.57 7.81 -2.21
N TRP A 138 -8.39 7.45 -1.71
CA TRP A 138 -8.20 7.27 -0.27
C TRP A 138 -6.87 7.78 0.24
N VAL A 139 -6.82 8.08 1.53
CA VAL A 139 -5.63 8.49 2.27
C VAL A 139 -5.62 7.80 3.64
N PRO A 140 -4.48 7.25 4.09
CA PRO A 140 -4.36 6.73 5.44
C PRO A 140 -4.20 7.89 6.43
N VAL A 141 -5.00 7.91 7.49
CA VAL A 141 -5.08 9.02 8.45
C VAL A 141 -5.06 8.47 9.87
N GLY A 142 -4.21 9.02 10.73
CA GLY A 142 -4.27 8.75 12.16
C GLY A 142 -5.40 9.54 12.81
N GLN A 143 -6.09 8.95 13.78
CA GLN A 143 -7.17 9.65 14.50
C GLN A 143 -6.70 10.94 15.19
N GLN A 144 -5.46 10.97 15.67
CA GLN A 144 -4.82 12.13 16.31
C GLN A 144 -4.13 13.07 15.32
N LEU A 145 -4.50 13.04 14.04
CA LEU A 145 -3.94 13.97 13.06
C LEU A 145 -4.19 15.41 13.53
N THR A 146 -3.14 16.22 13.60
CA THR A 146 -3.21 17.66 13.83
C THR A 146 -2.67 18.38 12.62
N GLY A 147 -3.48 19.25 12.02
CA GLY A 147 -3.13 19.99 10.81
C GLY A 147 -3.36 19.20 9.52
N PRO A 148 -2.89 19.73 8.38
CA PRO A 148 -3.19 19.18 7.07
C PRO A 148 -2.23 18.05 6.68
N GLN A 149 -2.80 16.98 6.13
CA GLN A 149 -2.10 15.93 5.40
C GLN A 149 -2.66 15.86 3.98
N SER A 150 -1.81 16.08 2.98
CA SER A 150 -2.23 16.12 1.59
C SER A 150 -1.52 15.06 0.76
N GLN A 151 -2.28 14.28 0.00
CA GLN A 151 -1.73 13.26 -0.90
C GLN A 151 -2.42 13.29 -2.26
N ARG A 152 -1.62 13.15 -3.31
CA ARG A 152 -2.12 12.88 -4.65
C ARG A 152 -2.26 11.38 -4.84
N ARG A 153 -3.44 10.92 -5.22
CA ARG A 153 -3.76 9.50 -5.34
C ARG A 153 -4.58 9.23 -6.59
N ASN A 154 -4.56 7.98 -7.04
CA ASN A 154 -5.39 7.57 -8.17
C ASN A 154 -6.86 7.57 -7.75
N LEU A 155 -7.71 8.09 -8.61
CA LEU A 155 -9.14 7.80 -8.61
C LEU A 155 -9.31 6.48 -9.33
N TYR A 156 -9.90 5.49 -8.67
CA TYR A 156 -10.05 4.15 -9.23
C TYR A 156 -11.45 3.60 -8.99
N GLN A 157 -11.85 2.67 -9.83
CA GLN A 157 -13.03 1.87 -9.59
C GLN A 157 -12.67 0.74 -8.61
N PRO A 158 -13.35 0.61 -7.47
CA PRO A 158 -13.05 -0.46 -6.52
C PRO A 158 -13.39 -1.81 -7.15
N VAL A 159 -12.55 -2.81 -6.92
CA VAL A 159 -12.93 -4.19 -7.21
C VAL A 159 -13.97 -4.61 -6.18
N THR A 160 -15.23 -4.74 -6.60
CA THR A 160 -16.24 -5.39 -5.77
C THR A 160 -15.73 -6.80 -5.49
N ALA A 161 -15.58 -7.17 -4.22
CA ALA A 161 -15.13 -8.52 -3.85
C ALA A 161 -16.14 -9.54 -4.37
N ALA A 162 -15.92 -10.06 -5.57
CA ALA A 162 -16.64 -11.21 -6.05
C ALA A 162 -16.26 -12.38 -5.15
N THR A 163 -17.25 -13.10 -4.64
CA THR A 163 -16.99 -14.37 -3.93
C THR A 163 -16.14 -15.23 -4.86
N PRO A 164 -14.91 -15.61 -4.47
CA PRO A 164 -14.06 -16.38 -5.36
C PRO A 164 -14.79 -17.67 -5.71
N PRO A 165 -14.85 -18.05 -7.00
CA PRO A 165 -15.55 -19.26 -7.40
C PRO A 165 -14.97 -20.46 -6.66
N PRO A 166 -15.78 -21.47 -6.27
CA PRO A 166 -15.34 -22.61 -5.46
C PRO A 166 -14.09 -23.31 -6.01
N GLY A 167 -13.92 -23.32 -7.34
CA GLY A 167 -12.74 -23.87 -8.01
C GLY A 167 -11.43 -23.17 -7.68
N GLN A 168 -11.43 -21.85 -7.45
CA GLN A 168 -10.23 -21.12 -7.03
C GLN A 168 -9.82 -21.47 -5.59
N ILE A 169 -10.80 -21.67 -4.70
CA ILE A 169 -10.56 -22.10 -3.32
C ILE A 169 -9.95 -23.50 -3.30
N LEU A 170 -10.54 -24.43 -4.09
CA LEU A 170 -10.03 -25.79 -4.22
C LEU A 170 -8.60 -25.82 -4.77
N LEU A 171 -8.32 -25.04 -5.83
CA LEU A 171 -6.98 -24.94 -6.41
C LEU A 171 -5.97 -24.37 -5.41
N GLY A 172 -6.34 -23.32 -4.68
CA GLY A 172 -5.50 -22.75 -3.63
C GLY A 172 -5.17 -23.76 -2.53
N ALA A 173 -6.16 -24.55 -2.09
CA ALA A 173 -5.96 -25.61 -1.11
C ALA A 173 -5.01 -26.72 -1.62
N VAL A 174 -5.18 -27.14 -2.88
CA VAL A 174 -4.28 -28.12 -3.51
C VAL A 174 -2.85 -27.59 -3.60
N LEU A 175 -2.67 -26.34 -4.04
CA LEU A 175 -1.35 -25.72 -4.13
C LEU A 175 -0.68 -25.63 -2.76
N LEU A 176 -1.41 -25.23 -1.71
CA LEU A 176 -0.90 -25.20 -0.34
C LEU A 176 -0.51 -26.60 0.17
N ALA A 177 -1.32 -27.62 -0.13
CA ALA A 177 -1.01 -29.00 0.25
C ALA A 177 0.25 -29.52 -0.45
N VAL A 178 0.43 -29.22 -1.75
CA VAL A 178 1.63 -29.57 -2.51
C VAL A 178 2.86 -28.85 -1.93
N SER A 179 2.77 -27.55 -1.65
CA SER A 179 3.87 -26.80 -1.02
C SER A 179 4.26 -27.40 0.33
N ALA A 180 3.28 -27.71 1.19
CA ALA A 180 3.54 -28.34 2.49
C ALA A 180 4.21 -29.71 2.34
N ALA A 181 3.74 -30.56 1.41
CA ALA A 181 4.32 -31.87 1.15
C ALA A 181 5.78 -31.77 0.67
N LEU A 182 6.07 -30.82 -0.23
CA LEU A 182 7.44 -30.56 -0.70
C LEU A 182 8.36 -30.06 0.42
N THR A 183 7.88 -29.15 1.28
CA THR A 183 8.63 -28.67 2.43
C THR A 183 8.96 -29.80 3.42
N VAL A 184 7.99 -30.65 3.73
CA VAL A 184 8.18 -31.82 4.61
C VAL A 184 9.16 -32.81 3.98
N ALA A 185 9.02 -33.12 2.69
CA ALA A 185 9.92 -34.03 1.98
C ALA A 185 11.37 -33.53 1.99
N ALA A 186 11.58 -32.22 1.76
CA ALA A 186 12.90 -31.59 1.85
C ALA A 186 13.48 -31.67 3.27
N ALA A 187 12.69 -31.38 4.30
CA ALA A 187 13.12 -31.48 5.69
C ALA A 187 13.53 -32.92 6.06
N VAL A 188 12.72 -33.91 5.65
CA VAL A 188 13.00 -35.33 5.88
C VAL A 188 14.27 -35.79 5.15
N THR A 189 14.48 -35.38 3.90
CA THR A 189 15.70 -35.74 3.16
C THR A 189 16.95 -35.14 3.79
N VAL A 190 16.90 -33.87 4.24
CA VAL A 190 18.01 -33.24 4.98
C VAL A 190 18.28 -33.95 6.30
N ALA A 191 17.22 -34.24 7.08
CA ALA A 191 17.36 -34.94 8.37
C ALA A 191 17.94 -36.34 8.21
N ARG A 192 17.51 -37.09 7.19
CA ARG A 192 18.06 -38.42 6.87
C ARG A 192 19.53 -38.35 6.47
N ARG A 193 19.93 -37.39 5.62
CA ARG A 193 21.35 -37.22 5.23
C ARG A 193 22.25 -36.85 6.40
N ARG A 194 21.77 -36.01 7.33
CA ARG A 194 22.53 -35.65 8.54
C ARG A 194 22.73 -36.83 9.51
N ARG A 195 21.80 -37.78 9.55
CA ARG A 195 21.94 -38.99 10.38
C ARG A 195 22.90 -40.04 9.79
N VAL A 196 23.23 -39.96 8.50
CA VAL A 196 24.08 -40.94 7.80
C VAL A 196 25.56 -40.53 7.79
N LEU A 197 25.89 -39.27 8.08
CA LEU A 197 27.27 -38.82 8.27
C LEU A 197 27.72 -39.17 9.71
N PRO A 198 28.72 -40.05 9.92
CA PRO A 198 29.29 -40.22 11.25
C PRO A 198 29.95 -38.92 11.71
N PRO A 199 30.04 -38.65 13.03
CA PRO A 199 30.78 -37.49 13.52
C PRO A 199 32.21 -37.56 12.99
N SER A 200 32.68 -36.47 12.37
CA SER A 200 34.09 -36.36 11.99
C SER A 200 34.92 -36.40 13.29
N THR A 201 35.54 -37.54 13.57
CA THR A 201 36.57 -37.63 14.59
C THR A 201 37.76 -36.77 14.14
N ALA A 202 38.02 -35.72 14.91
CA ALA A 202 39.30 -35.02 14.92
C ALA A 202 40.40 -35.92 15.48
#